data_AF-A0A6A6I504-F1
#
_entry.id   AF-A0A6A6I504-F1
#
_cell.length_a   1.000
_cell.length_b   1.000
_cell.length_c   1.000
_cell.angle_alpha   90.00
_cell.angle_beta   90.00
_cell.angle_gamma   90.00
#
_symmetry.space_group_name_H-M   'P 1'
#
loop_
_entity.id
_entity.type
_entity.pdbx_description
1 polymer ?
#
loop_
_entity_poly.entity_id
_entity_poly.type
_entity_poly.pdbx_seq_one_letter_code
_entity_poly.pdbx_strand_id
1 'polypeptide(L)'
;MSEPQCTPKLYLGGSKNVAGSEAWSHFADFLRASPRVLCLVGAGLSAPSGLATWRGTNGLWNDIDLKELASPKKFQEDPVTVWNFYGERLLKSLAAQPNAAHHALAALARSHDEWLTINQNVDGLLEQTNHPTPSLLDIHGTLKNVCCTTCDYNINVNTPHDIPFLLLLSNADGQSRPAEISDLPHCPECTNLLRPGVVWFGEKLGAGAPDNIDDWISQEQIDLVIAAGTSLEVFPAAEWVNTARTLGASLAIIDVDHRFVDDLDDDDWFFEGDIAVILPRILSFL
;
A
#
# COMPACT_ATOMS: atom_id res chain seq x y z
N MET A 1 16.92 9.15 -22.71
CA MET A 1 17.30 10.41 -22.03
C MET A 1 16.55 10.40 -20.71
N SER A 2 17.25 10.15 -19.60
CA SER A 2 16.64 10.21 -18.28
C SER A 2 16.22 11.64 -17.99
N GLU A 3 14.98 11.85 -17.59
CA GLU A 3 14.55 13.13 -17.01
C GLU A 3 15.50 13.52 -15.87
N PRO A 4 15.82 14.82 -15.68
CA PRO A 4 16.60 15.23 -14.54
C PRO A 4 15.87 14.79 -13.27
N GLN A 5 16.46 13.89 -12.48
CA GLN A 5 15.95 13.52 -11.17
C GLN A 5 15.77 14.81 -10.37
N CYS A 6 14.52 15.22 -10.20
CA CYS A 6 14.18 16.40 -9.43
C CYS A 6 14.64 16.13 -8.00
N THR A 7 15.57 16.93 -7.48
CA THR A 7 16.05 16.79 -6.10
C THR A 7 14.85 16.85 -5.16
N PRO A 8 14.66 15.88 -4.25
CA PRO A 8 13.55 15.91 -3.31
C PRO A 8 13.54 17.21 -2.51
N LYS A 9 12.35 17.77 -2.29
CA LYS A 9 12.16 19.00 -1.50
C LYS A 9 11.55 18.65 -0.15
N LEU A 10 11.89 19.43 0.86
CA LEU A 10 11.35 19.29 2.21
C LEU A 10 10.72 20.62 2.63
N TYR A 11 9.48 20.53 3.10
CA TYR A 11 8.69 21.62 3.64
C TYR A 11 8.42 21.32 5.11
N LEU A 12 8.53 22.35 5.94
CA LEU A 12 8.13 22.34 7.34
C LEU A 12 6.96 23.30 7.48
N GLY A 13 5.95 22.95 8.26
CA GLY A 13 4.88 23.87 8.64
C GLY A 13 5.39 25.24 9.03
N GLY A 14 4.71 26.30 8.59
CA GLY A 14 5.12 27.67 8.86
C GLY A 14 6.35 28.20 8.09
N SER A 15 7.12 27.35 7.39
CA SER A 15 8.27 27.75 6.57
C SER A 15 8.21 27.13 5.16
N LYS A 16 7.72 27.90 4.17
CA LYS A 16 7.64 27.45 2.78
C LYS A 16 9.05 27.27 2.19
N ASN A 17 9.53 26.02 2.23
CA ASN A 17 10.80 25.47 1.73
C ASN A 17 12.01 25.65 2.66
N VAL A 18 12.35 24.58 3.40
CA VAL A 18 13.59 24.49 4.18
C VAL A 18 14.56 23.60 3.41
N ALA A 19 15.10 24.14 2.31
CA ALA A 19 16.07 23.42 1.49
C ALA A 19 17.42 23.32 2.23
N GLY A 20 17.92 22.10 2.46
CA GLY A 20 19.29 21.87 2.96
C GLY A 20 19.43 20.60 3.81
N SER A 21 20.66 20.13 4.01
CA SER A 21 20.96 18.96 4.87
C SER A 21 20.51 19.14 6.34
N GLU A 22 20.41 20.39 6.81
CA GLU A 22 19.96 20.72 8.16
C GLU A 22 18.52 20.30 8.41
N ALA A 23 17.61 20.52 7.46
CA ALA A 23 16.20 20.12 7.59
C ALA A 23 16.03 18.59 7.63
N TRP A 24 16.81 17.86 6.83
CA TRP A 24 16.84 16.39 6.86
C TRP A 24 17.40 15.85 8.18
N SER A 25 18.45 16.50 8.69
CA SER A 25 19.02 16.15 10.00
C SER A 25 18.04 16.43 11.13
N HIS A 26 17.32 17.56 11.07
CA HIS A 26 16.29 17.92 12.05
C HIS A 26 15.16 16.88 12.07
N PHE A 27 14.65 16.48 10.90
CA PHE A 27 13.64 15.41 10.86
C PHE A 27 14.19 14.07 11.38
N ALA A 28 15.43 13.71 11.04
CA ALA A 28 16.04 12.49 11.54
C ALA A 28 16.24 12.52 13.07
N ASP A 29 16.61 13.66 13.64
CA ASP A 29 16.68 13.87 15.08
C ASP A 29 15.31 13.74 15.75
N PHE A 30 14.26 14.31 15.14
CA PHE A 30 12.88 14.17 15.60
C PHE A 30 12.43 12.70 15.57
N LEU A 31 12.62 12.02 14.42
CA LEU A 31 12.29 10.61 14.26
C LEU A 31 13.02 9.72 15.27
N ARG A 32 14.32 9.96 15.55
CA ARG A 32 15.04 9.25 16.62
C ARG A 32 14.47 9.49 18.01
N ALA A 33 13.86 10.65 18.24
CA ALA A 33 13.24 11.02 19.50
C ALA A 33 11.77 10.60 19.61
N SER A 34 11.17 10.05 18.53
CA SER A 34 9.80 9.53 18.48
C SER A 34 9.78 8.02 18.78
N PRO A 35 9.56 7.60 20.05
CA PRO A 35 9.51 6.17 20.38
C PRO A 35 8.35 5.44 19.68
N ARG A 36 7.22 6.12 19.44
CA ARG A 36 5.99 5.50 18.93
C ARG A 36 5.58 6.09 17.59
N VAL A 37 5.78 5.32 16.52
CA VAL A 37 5.57 5.77 15.13
C VAL A 37 4.48 4.96 14.44
N LEU A 38 3.49 5.66 13.88
CA LEU A 38 2.46 5.09 13.03
C LEU A 38 2.78 5.39 11.56
N CYS A 39 3.01 4.39 10.73
CA CYS A 39 3.27 4.55 9.31
C CYS A 39 2.10 4.05 8.47
N LEU A 40 1.45 4.92 7.71
CA LEU A 40 0.45 4.55 6.72
C LEU A 40 1.08 4.58 5.33
N VAL A 41 1.03 3.46 4.61
CA VAL A 41 1.53 3.37 3.24
C VAL A 41 0.42 3.06 2.24
N GLY A 42 0.59 3.55 1.02
CA GLY A 42 -0.33 3.32 -0.10
C GLY A 42 0.40 3.03 -1.41
N ALA A 43 -0.37 3.06 -2.51
CA ALA A 43 0.10 2.56 -3.80
C ALA A 43 1.31 3.31 -4.37
N GLY A 44 1.55 4.55 -3.92
CA GLY A 44 2.73 5.32 -4.29
C GLY A 44 4.04 4.66 -3.84
N LEU A 45 4.04 3.88 -2.75
CA LEU A 45 5.21 3.09 -2.31
C LEU A 45 5.63 2.07 -3.38
N SER A 46 4.65 1.48 -4.05
CA SER A 46 4.83 0.41 -5.04
C SER A 46 4.99 0.93 -6.48
N ALA A 47 4.74 2.22 -6.73
CA ALA A 47 4.87 2.82 -8.06
C ALA A 47 6.29 2.68 -8.65
N PRO A 48 7.39 2.91 -7.89
CA PRO A 48 8.75 2.70 -8.41
C PRO A 48 9.09 1.22 -8.67
N SER A 49 8.27 0.28 -8.19
CA SER A 49 8.37 -1.15 -8.52
C SER A 49 7.65 -1.51 -9.83
N GLY A 50 7.16 -0.52 -10.58
CA GLY A 50 6.45 -0.72 -11.85
C GLY A 50 4.98 -1.12 -11.69
N LEU A 51 4.44 -1.05 -10.47
CA LEU A 51 3.03 -1.32 -10.22
C LEU A 51 2.21 -0.04 -10.43
N ALA A 52 1.10 -0.16 -11.16
CA ALA A 52 0.23 0.97 -11.41
C ALA A 52 -0.43 1.43 -10.10
N THR A 53 -0.42 2.74 -9.87
CA THR A 53 -1.16 3.31 -8.76
C THR A 53 -2.65 3.28 -9.05
N TRP A 54 -3.44 3.36 -7.99
CA TRP A 54 -4.86 3.63 -8.12
C TRP A 54 -5.04 5.02 -8.77
N ARG A 55 -4.53 6.11 -8.20
CA ARG A 55 -4.70 7.47 -8.74
C ARG A 55 -3.38 8.10 -9.21
N GLY A 56 -3.46 9.13 -10.07
CA GLY A 56 -2.31 9.88 -10.59
C GLY A 56 -2.20 9.85 -12.13
N THR A 57 -1.11 10.38 -12.68
CA THR A 57 -0.84 10.43 -14.13
C THR A 57 -0.80 9.05 -14.80
N ASN A 58 -0.47 8.00 -14.04
CA ASN A 58 -0.55 6.59 -14.44
C ASN A 58 -1.64 5.82 -13.68
N GLY A 59 -2.57 6.54 -13.05
CA GLY A 59 -3.62 5.98 -12.21
C GLY A 59 -4.64 5.20 -13.04
N LEU A 60 -4.92 3.97 -12.62
CA LEU A 60 -5.94 3.10 -13.22
C LEU A 60 -7.36 3.71 -13.15
N TRP A 61 -7.55 4.76 -12.35
CA TRP A 61 -8.83 5.43 -12.06
C TRP A 61 -9.36 6.37 -13.15
N ASN A 62 -8.64 6.57 -14.26
CA ASN A 62 -9.09 7.58 -15.23
C ASN A 62 -10.26 7.13 -16.11
N ASP A 63 -10.58 5.83 -16.24
CA ASP A 63 -11.57 5.35 -17.21
C ASP A 63 -12.48 4.16 -16.78
N ILE A 64 -12.48 3.72 -15.51
CA ILE A 64 -13.37 2.62 -15.03
C ILE A 64 -13.95 2.95 -13.65
N ASP A 65 -15.22 2.61 -13.40
CA ASP A 65 -15.80 2.54 -12.04
C ASP A 65 -15.14 1.38 -11.27
N LEU A 66 -13.89 1.60 -10.86
CA LEU A 66 -13.10 0.60 -10.14
C LEU A 66 -13.68 0.25 -8.78
N LYS A 67 -14.50 1.13 -8.20
CA LYS A 67 -15.25 0.84 -6.97
C LYS A 67 -16.32 -0.19 -7.24
N GLU A 68 -17.06 -0.04 -8.35
CA GLU A 68 -17.99 -1.07 -8.80
C GLU A 68 -17.25 -2.36 -9.14
N LEU A 69 -16.11 -2.28 -9.83
CA LEU A 69 -15.34 -3.46 -10.23
C LEU A 69 -14.78 -4.26 -9.04
N ALA A 70 -14.26 -3.58 -8.03
CA ALA A 70 -13.77 -4.17 -6.79
C ALA A 70 -14.90 -4.27 -5.74
N SER A 71 -16.01 -4.92 -6.11
CA SER A 71 -17.17 -5.14 -5.22
C SER A 71 -17.68 -6.58 -5.26
N PRO A 72 -18.28 -7.08 -4.16
CA PRO A 72 -18.94 -8.40 -4.16
C PRO A 72 -20.04 -8.50 -5.21
N LYS A 73 -20.78 -7.40 -5.41
CA LYS A 73 -21.86 -7.32 -6.40
C LYS A 73 -21.36 -7.60 -7.81
N LYS A 74 -20.30 -6.90 -8.24
CA LYS A 74 -19.76 -7.08 -9.59
C LYS A 74 -19.16 -8.47 -9.79
N PHE A 75 -18.56 -9.06 -8.75
CA PHE A 75 -18.08 -10.44 -8.84
C PHE A 75 -19.21 -11.45 -9.04
N GLN A 76 -20.37 -11.23 -8.42
CA GLN A 76 -21.56 -12.09 -8.65
C GLN A 76 -22.15 -11.89 -10.05
N GLU A 77 -22.17 -10.66 -10.55
CA GLU A 77 -22.75 -10.32 -11.86
C GLU A 77 -21.84 -10.71 -13.04
N ASP A 78 -20.53 -10.54 -12.89
CA ASP A 78 -19.54 -10.68 -13.96
C ASP A 78 -18.16 -11.06 -13.38
N PRO A 79 -18.01 -12.30 -12.90
CA PRO A 79 -16.77 -12.77 -12.27
C PRO A 79 -15.60 -12.82 -13.25
N VAL A 80 -15.88 -12.95 -14.56
CA VAL A 80 -14.84 -12.98 -15.61
C VAL A 80 -14.12 -11.63 -15.68
N THR A 81 -14.85 -10.52 -15.77
CA THR A 81 -14.24 -9.19 -15.81
C THR A 81 -13.46 -8.88 -14.53
N VAL A 82 -13.99 -9.28 -13.36
CA VAL A 82 -13.29 -9.09 -12.07
C VAL A 82 -12.01 -9.92 -12.02
N TRP A 83 -12.04 -11.18 -12.48
CA TRP A 83 -10.85 -12.02 -12.53
C TRP A 83 -9.83 -11.56 -13.56
N ASN A 84 -10.23 -11.06 -14.73
CA ASN A 84 -9.29 -10.45 -15.69
C ASN A 84 -8.56 -9.28 -15.01
N PHE A 85 -9.31 -8.40 -14.33
CA PHE A 85 -8.78 -7.25 -13.63
C PHE A 85 -7.77 -7.63 -12.53
N TYR A 86 -8.12 -8.59 -11.67
CA TYR A 86 -7.25 -9.01 -10.57
C TYR A 86 -6.12 -9.93 -11.01
N GLY A 87 -6.36 -10.78 -12.01
CA GLY A 87 -5.36 -11.70 -12.55
C GLY A 87 -4.21 -10.97 -13.22
N GLU A 88 -4.48 -9.92 -14.00
CA GLU A 88 -3.43 -9.04 -14.53
C GLU A 88 -2.58 -8.40 -13.43
N ARG A 89 -3.22 -7.97 -12.34
CA ARG A 89 -2.52 -7.36 -11.19
C ARG A 89 -1.71 -8.38 -10.40
N LEU A 90 -2.23 -9.59 -10.24
CA LEU A 90 -1.52 -10.68 -9.60
C LEU A 90 -0.28 -11.06 -10.42
N LEU A 91 -0.39 -11.19 -11.74
CA LEU A 91 0.76 -11.42 -12.63
C LEU A 91 1.84 -10.32 -12.47
N LYS A 92 1.43 -9.05 -12.47
CA LYS A 92 2.36 -7.92 -12.26
C LYS A 92 2.99 -7.95 -10.87
N SER A 93 2.22 -8.25 -9.83
CA SER A 93 2.71 -8.31 -8.44
C SER A 93 3.68 -9.47 -8.22
N LEU A 94 3.44 -10.64 -8.86
CA LEU A 94 4.35 -11.78 -8.84
C LEU A 94 5.68 -11.48 -9.54
N ALA A 95 5.67 -10.64 -10.57
CA ALA A 95 6.88 -10.25 -11.31
C ALA A 95 7.63 -9.06 -10.67
N ALA A 96 6.94 -8.23 -9.87
CA ALA A 96 7.53 -7.07 -9.23
C ALA A 96 8.50 -7.46 -8.11
N GLN A 97 9.43 -6.55 -7.82
CA GLN A 97 10.39 -6.67 -6.71
C GLN A 97 10.28 -5.46 -5.79
N PRO A 98 10.56 -5.61 -4.48
CA PRO A 98 10.63 -4.47 -3.57
C PRO A 98 11.66 -3.46 -4.07
N ASN A 99 11.29 -2.18 -4.10
CA ASN A 99 12.20 -1.09 -4.44
C ASN A 99 12.93 -0.56 -3.19
N ALA A 100 13.81 0.42 -3.37
CA ALA A 100 14.61 1.00 -2.28
C ALA A 100 13.77 1.58 -1.13
N ALA A 101 12.58 2.12 -1.39
CA ALA A 101 11.68 2.61 -0.36
C ALA A 101 11.16 1.49 0.56
N HIS A 102 10.81 0.33 0.00
CA HIS A 102 10.36 -0.82 0.80
C HIS A 102 11.44 -1.28 1.77
N HIS A 103 12.68 -1.40 1.28
CA HIS A 103 13.82 -1.79 2.10
C HIS A 103 14.15 -0.74 3.17
N ALA A 104 14.06 0.55 2.84
CA ALA A 104 14.28 1.63 3.78
C ALA A 104 13.21 1.65 4.88
N LEU A 105 11.93 1.54 4.51
CA LEU A 105 10.81 1.45 5.45
C LEU A 105 10.97 0.26 6.40
N ALA A 106 11.32 -0.92 5.87
CA ALA A 106 11.61 -2.09 6.67
C ALA A 106 12.77 -1.87 7.64
N ALA A 107 13.80 -1.13 7.24
CA ALA A 107 14.93 -0.79 8.11
C ALA A 107 14.53 0.19 9.22
N LEU A 108 13.75 1.22 8.90
CA LEU A 108 13.17 2.14 9.88
C LEU A 108 12.33 1.39 10.91
N ALA A 109 11.41 0.53 10.45
CA ALA A 109 10.56 -0.26 11.34
C ALA A 109 11.35 -1.20 12.27
N ARG A 110 12.53 -1.68 11.85
CA ARG A 110 13.40 -2.51 12.70
C ARG A 110 14.21 -1.71 13.72
N SER A 111 14.44 -0.42 13.47
CA SER A 111 15.28 0.42 14.31
C SER A 111 14.49 1.20 15.36
N HIS A 112 13.17 1.03 15.42
CA HIS A 112 12.29 1.68 16.39
C HIS A 112 11.66 0.64 17.31
N ASP A 113 11.52 0.99 18.58
CA ASP A 113 10.98 0.08 19.61
C ASP A 113 9.47 -0.12 19.40
N GLU A 114 8.71 0.95 19.12
CA GLU A 114 7.28 0.90 18.82
C GLU A 114 6.97 1.48 17.45
N TRP A 115 6.92 0.61 16.46
CA TRP A 115 6.55 0.94 15.09
C TRP A 115 5.31 0.15 14.68
N LEU A 116 4.35 0.80 14.01
CA LEU A 116 3.23 0.13 13.35
C LEU A 116 3.08 0.62 11.91
N THR A 117 3.22 -0.27 10.94
CA THR A 117 2.93 -0.01 9.53
C THR A 117 1.54 -0.53 9.17
N ILE A 118 0.66 0.39 8.79
CA ILE A 118 -0.63 0.11 8.15
C ILE A 118 -0.40 0.08 6.64
N ASN A 119 -0.47 -1.10 6.04
CA ASN A 119 -0.28 -1.30 4.62
C ASN A 119 -1.62 -1.39 3.89
N GLN A 120 -1.90 -0.40 3.03
CA GLN A 120 -3.09 -0.41 2.17
C GLN A 120 -2.89 -1.23 0.89
N ASN A 121 -1.64 -1.58 0.56
CA ASN A 121 -1.32 -2.28 -0.67
C ASN A 121 -1.60 -3.77 -0.53
N VAL A 122 -1.91 -4.40 -1.66
CA VAL A 122 -2.24 -5.83 -1.75
C VAL A 122 -1.22 -6.60 -2.59
N ASP A 123 -0.09 -5.97 -2.94
CA ASP A 123 0.92 -6.50 -3.87
C ASP A 123 1.90 -7.50 -3.23
N GLY A 124 2.02 -7.47 -1.90
CA GLY A 124 2.89 -8.37 -1.17
C GLY A 124 4.38 -8.01 -1.23
N LEU A 125 4.74 -6.76 -1.50
CA LEU A 125 6.14 -6.31 -1.61
C LEU A 125 6.81 -6.04 -0.26
N LEU A 126 6.09 -5.56 0.76
CA LEU A 126 6.69 -5.32 2.08
C LEU A 126 7.06 -6.62 2.79
N GLU A 127 6.26 -7.66 2.62
CA GLU A 127 6.45 -9.01 3.15
C GLU A 127 7.66 -9.71 2.52
N GLN A 128 8.13 -9.23 1.36
CA GLN A 128 9.37 -9.71 0.72
C GLN A 128 10.63 -9.01 1.25
N THR A 129 10.47 -8.05 2.16
CA THR A 129 11.59 -7.40 2.85
C THR A 129 11.77 -7.96 4.26
N ASN A 130 12.68 -7.39 5.03
CA ASN A 130 12.86 -7.70 6.44
C ASN A 130 12.01 -6.78 7.34
N HIS A 131 10.82 -6.37 6.91
CA HIS A 131 9.90 -5.62 7.75
C HIS A 131 9.40 -6.54 8.89
N PRO A 132 9.38 -6.11 10.16
CA PRO A 132 8.88 -6.97 11.23
C PRO A 132 7.40 -7.30 10.99
N THR A 133 7.06 -8.58 10.92
CA THR A 133 5.68 -9.04 10.70
C THR A 133 4.70 -8.57 11.78
N PRO A 134 5.05 -8.55 13.09
CA PRO A 134 4.13 -8.06 14.12
C PRO A 134 3.78 -6.57 14.00
N SER A 135 4.61 -5.79 13.28
CA SER A 135 4.39 -4.36 13.03
C SER A 135 3.89 -4.07 11.61
N LEU A 136 3.46 -5.07 10.84
CA LEU A 136 2.93 -4.89 9.49
C LEU A 136 1.48 -5.39 9.43
N LEU A 137 0.54 -4.49 9.21
CA LEU A 137 -0.89 -4.80 9.11
C LEU A 137 -1.42 -4.52 7.71
N ASP A 138 -1.69 -5.58 6.96
CA ASP A 138 -2.29 -5.52 5.61
C ASP A 138 -3.81 -5.39 5.70
N ILE A 139 -4.30 -4.15 5.67
CA ILE A 139 -5.73 -3.88 5.97
C ILE A 139 -6.67 -4.30 4.84
N HIS A 140 -6.16 -4.40 3.61
CA HIS A 140 -6.91 -4.76 2.41
C HIS A 140 -6.67 -6.20 1.94
N GLY A 141 -6.02 -7.04 2.77
CA GLY A 141 -5.67 -8.40 2.39
C GLY A 141 -4.51 -8.44 1.38
N THR A 142 -4.44 -9.49 0.56
CA THR A 142 -3.32 -9.70 -0.37
C THR A 142 -3.77 -10.40 -1.64
N LEU A 143 -3.21 -9.98 -2.79
CA LEU A 143 -3.43 -10.64 -4.08
C LEU A 143 -2.82 -12.05 -4.11
N LYS A 144 -1.80 -12.30 -3.29
CA LYS A 144 -1.14 -13.60 -3.22
C LYS A 144 -2.03 -14.66 -2.57
N ASN A 145 -3.09 -14.28 -1.86
CA ASN A 145 -4.04 -15.24 -1.33
C ASN A 145 -5.27 -15.27 -2.25
N VAL A 146 -5.74 -16.47 -2.59
CA VAL A 146 -6.97 -16.70 -3.34
C VAL A 146 -7.86 -17.61 -2.51
N CYS A 147 -9.08 -17.15 -2.18
CA CYS A 147 -9.97 -17.83 -1.23
C CYS A 147 -11.27 -18.28 -1.89
N CYS A 148 -11.84 -19.35 -1.36
CA CYS A 148 -13.16 -19.81 -1.78
C CYS A 148 -14.25 -18.86 -1.27
N THR A 149 -15.28 -18.69 -2.08
CA THR A 149 -16.46 -17.88 -1.73
C THR A 149 -17.44 -18.59 -0.79
N THR A 150 -17.21 -19.85 -0.43
CA THR A 150 -18.18 -20.69 0.31
C THR A 150 -17.58 -21.49 1.45
N CYS A 151 -16.42 -22.15 1.26
CA CYS A 151 -15.72 -22.89 2.31
C CYS A 151 -14.41 -22.21 2.72
N ASP A 152 -13.72 -22.78 3.70
CA ASP A 152 -12.49 -22.22 4.26
C ASP A 152 -11.24 -22.41 3.38
N TYR A 153 -11.40 -23.04 2.20
CA TYR A 153 -10.29 -23.26 1.27
C TYR A 153 -9.67 -21.93 0.84
N ASN A 154 -8.35 -21.87 0.91
CA ASN A 154 -7.53 -20.78 0.40
C ASN A 154 -6.20 -21.31 -0.12
N ILE A 155 -5.59 -20.58 -1.05
CA ILE A 155 -4.30 -20.91 -1.66
C ILE A 155 -3.41 -19.67 -1.74
N ASN A 156 -2.17 -19.83 -1.31
CA ASN A 156 -1.11 -18.85 -1.52
C ASN A 156 -0.46 -19.06 -2.89
N VAL A 157 -0.62 -18.07 -3.77
CA VAL A 157 -0.09 -18.00 -5.13
C VAL A 157 1.34 -17.46 -5.09
N ASN A 158 2.29 -18.31 -5.45
CA ASN A 158 3.72 -17.98 -5.56
C ASN A 158 4.19 -17.92 -7.01
N THR A 159 3.49 -18.61 -7.91
CA THR A 159 3.78 -18.66 -9.34
C THR A 159 2.49 -18.62 -10.15
N PRO A 160 2.51 -18.12 -11.40
CA PRO A 160 1.34 -18.18 -12.28
C PRO A 160 0.75 -19.59 -12.49
N HIS A 161 1.52 -20.64 -12.19
CA HIS A 161 1.06 -22.03 -12.32
C HIS A 161 0.10 -22.47 -11.20
N ASP A 162 0.11 -21.80 -10.05
CA ASP A 162 -0.78 -22.15 -8.93
C ASP A 162 -2.25 -21.86 -9.26
N ILE A 163 -2.49 -20.93 -10.20
CA ILE A 163 -3.80 -20.54 -10.69
C ILE A 163 -3.77 -20.61 -12.23
N PRO A 164 -4.20 -21.72 -12.85
CA PRO A 164 -4.11 -21.93 -14.30
C PRO A 164 -4.70 -20.79 -15.16
N PHE A 165 -5.73 -20.12 -14.66
CA PHE A 165 -6.32 -18.94 -15.28
C PHE A 165 -5.29 -17.82 -15.58
N LEU A 166 -4.24 -17.67 -14.76
CA LEU A 166 -3.20 -16.68 -14.98
C LEU A 166 -2.34 -16.98 -16.22
N LEU A 167 -2.17 -18.25 -16.58
CA LEU A 167 -1.45 -18.65 -17.78
C LEU A 167 -2.21 -18.24 -19.04
N LEU A 168 -3.54 -18.41 -19.02
CA LEU A 168 -4.45 -17.94 -20.07
C LEU A 168 -4.33 -16.42 -20.26
N LEU A 169 -4.35 -15.65 -19.17
CA LEU A 169 -4.21 -14.17 -19.23
C LEU A 169 -2.87 -13.72 -19.80
N SER A 170 -1.78 -14.39 -19.45
CA SER A 170 -0.44 -14.05 -19.95
C SER A 170 -0.20 -14.43 -21.41
N ASN A 171 -1.17 -15.07 -22.08
CA ASN A 171 -1.00 -15.73 -23.38
C ASN A 171 0.19 -16.72 -23.39
N ALA A 172 0.56 -17.28 -22.23
CA ALA A 172 1.70 -18.18 -22.11
C ALA A 172 1.43 -19.55 -22.75
N ASP A 173 0.17 -19.88 -23.01
CA ASP A 173 -0.28 -21.09 -23.68
C ASP A 173 -0.41 -20.94 -25.21
N GLY A 174 -0.21 -19.72 -25.75
CA GLY A 174 -0.32 -19.41 -27.17
C GLY A 174 -1.75 -19.39 -27.71
N GLN A 175 -2.79 -19.41 -26.86
CA GLN A 175 -4.20 -19.40 -27.28
C GLN A 175 -4.89 -18.12 -26.81
N SER A 176 -4.82 -17.06 -27.63
CA SER A 176 -5.57 -15.83 -27.37
C SER A 176 -7.06 -16.04 -27.68
N ARG A 177 -7.86 -16.34 -26.66
CA ARG A 177 -9.33 -16.29 -26.71
C ARG A 177 -9.89 -15.54 -25.50
N PRO A 178 -11.12 -15.00 -25.58
CA PRO A 178 -11.81 -14.50 -24.40
C PRO A 178 -11.92 -15.56 -23.31
N ALA A 179 -11.71 -15.15 -22.06
CA ALA A 179 -11.95 -15.98 -20.90
C ALA A 179 -13.44 -16.23 -20.72
N GLU A 180 -13.78 -17.46 -20.33
CA GLU A 180 -15.14 -17.89 -20.01
C GLU A 180 -15.21 -18.26 -18.51
N ILE A 181 -16.44 -18.37 -17.96
CA ILE A 181 -16.63 -18.72 -16.55
C ILE A 181 -15.94 -20.05 -16.18
N SER A 182 -15.93 -21.03 -17.09
CA SER A 182 -15.29 -22.33 -16.88
C SER A 182 -13.77 -22.25 -16.73
N ASP A 183 -13.14 -21.18 -17.20
CA ASP A 183 -11.69 -20.97 -17.08
C ASP A 183 -11.29 -20.39 -15.72
N LEU A 184 -12.26 -19.84 -14.99
CA LEU A 184 -12.01 -19.16 -13.73
C LEU A 184 -11.52 -20.15 -12.66
N PRO A 185 -10.80 -19.68 -11.64
CA PRO A 185 -10.32 -20.54 -10.58
C PRO A 185 -11.50 -21.07 -9.75
N HIS A 186 -11.66 -22.40 -9.70
CA HIS A 186 -12.68 -23.08 -8.91
C HIS A 186 -12.04 -23.78 -7.71
N CYS A 187 -12.79 -23.84 -6.60
CA CYS A 187 -12.36 -24.50 -5.39
C CYS A 187 -12.26 -26.02 -5.60
N PRO A 188 -11.13 -26.66 -5.23
CA PRO A 188 -10.99 -28.10 -5.36
C PRO A 188 -11.85 -28.89 -4.37
N GLU A 189 -12.36 -28.25 -3.31
CA GLU A 189 -13.17 -28.91 -2.27
C GLU A 189 -14.67 -28.85 -2.56
N CYS A 190 -15.19 -27.69 -2.97
CA CYS A 190 -16.63 -27.46 -3.13
C CYS A 190 -17.04 -26.99 -4.51
N THR A 191 -16.11 -26.85 -5.46
CA THR A 191 -16.33 -26.44 -6.85
C THR A 191 -16.88 -25.03 -7.05
N ASN A 192 -17.14 -24.25 -5.99
CA ASN A 192 -17.50 -22.84 -6.13
C ASN A 192 -16.32 -22.00 -6.64
N LEU A 193 -16.62 -20.84 -7.22
CA LEU A 193 -15.59 -19.89 -7.67
C LEU A 193 -14.71 -19.47 -6.48
N LEU A 194 -13.41 -19.46 -6.73
CA LEU A 194 -12.46 -18.73 -5.89
C LEU A 194 -12.51 -17.25 -6.26
N ARG A 195 -12.06 -16.41 -5.34
CA ARG A 195 -11.88 -14.97 -5.52
C ARG A 195 -10.50 -14.54 -5.01
N PRO A 196 -9.99 -13.38 -5.45
CA PRO A 196 -8.84 -12.75 -4.82
C PRO A 196 -9.11 -12.48 -3.33
N GLY A 197 -8.13 -12.78 -2.48
CA GLY A 197 -8.12 -12.59 -1.03
C GLY A 197 -7.86 -11.14 -0.61
N VAL A 198 -8.44 -10.21 -1.37
CA VAL A 198 -8.41 -8.77 -1.09
C VAL A 198 -9.75 -8.33 -0.54
N VAL A 199 -9.76 -7.23 0.20
CA VAL A 199 -10.98 -6.58 0.68
C VAL A 199 -11.59 -5.77 -0.46
N TRP A 200 -12.85 -6.04 -0.78
CA TRP A 200 -13.63 -5.24 -1.73
C TRP A 200 -14.34 -4.07 -1.07
N PHE A 201 -14.71 -3.08 -1.87
CA PHE A 201 -15.55 -1.98 -1.41
C PHE A 201 -16.89 -2.53 -0.89
N GLY A 202 -17.27 -2.08 0.30
CA GLY A 202 -18.45 -2.56 1.01
C GLY A 202 -18.21 -3.78 1.91
N GLU A 203 -17.03 -4.40 1.85
CA GLU A 203 -16.63 -5.42 2.80
C GLU A 203 -15.97 -4.80 4.04
N LYS A 204 -15.96 -5.57 5.13
CA LYS A 204 -15.15 -5.23 6.30
C LYS A 204 -13.68 -5.43 5.94
N LEU A 205 -12.81 -4.57 6.49
CA LEU A 205 -11.37 -4.76 6.41
C LEU A 205 -10.95 -6.13 6.99
N GLY A 206 -9.71 -6.52 6.71
CA GLY A 206 -9.13 -7.79 7.18
C GLY A 206 -9.45 -8.08 8.64
N ALA A 207 -9.84 -9.32 8.94
CA ALA A 207 -10.37 -9.69 10.26
C ALA A 207 -9.40 -9.29 11.39
N GLY A 208 -9.90 -8.48 12.33
CA GLY A 208 -9.14 -7.97 13.47
C GLY A 208 -8.16 -6.83 13.16
N ALA A 209 -7.88 -6.51 11.89
CA ALA A 209 -6.94 -5.43 11.56
C ALA A 209 -7.41 -4.05 12.08
N PRO A 210 -8.68 -3.64 11.91
CA PRO A 210 -9.14 -2.36 12.46
C PRO A 210 -9.11 -2.32 13.98
N ASP A 211 -9.62 -3.36 14.64
CA ASP A 211 -9.68 -3.42 16.11
C ASP A 211 -8.26 -3.37 16.69
N ASN A 212 -7.30 -4.11 16.10
CA ASN A 212 -5.89 -4.08 16.51
C ASN A 212 -5.26 -2.69 16.33
N ILE A 213 -5.62 -1.97 15.26
CA ILE A 213 -5.11 -0.62 14.99
C ILE A 213 -5.71 0.38 15.99
N ASP A 214 -7.02 0.34 16.21
CA ASP A 214 -7.71 1.21 17.17
C ASP A 214 -7.20 0.96 18.60
N ASP A 215 -7.02 -0.30 18.98
CA ASP A 215 -6.43 -0.70 20.26
C ASP A 215 -4.99 -0.19 20.37
N TRP A 216 -4.17 -0.34 19.33
CA TRP A 216 -2.79 0.17 19.34
C TRP A 216 -2.76 1.70 19.45
N ILE A 217 -3.57 2.43 18.67
CA ILE A 217 -3.65 3.90 18.71
C ILE A 217 -4.09 4.40 20.09
N SER A 218 -5.01 3.71 20.75
CA SER A 218 -5.56 4.14 22.04
C SER A 218 -4.71 3.85 23.27
N GLN A 219 -3.68 2.98 23.16
CA GLN A 219 -2.85 2.56 24.29
C GLN A 219 -1.96 3.67 24.85
N GLU A 220 -1.21 4.35 23.99
CA GLU A 220 -0.26 5.40 24.36
C GLU A 220 -0.21 6.51 23.30
N GLN A 221 0.38 7.66 23.61
CA GLN A 221 0.51 8.75 22.64
C GLN A 221 1.40 8.33 21.47
N ILE A 222 0.96 8.62 20.24
CA ILE A 222 1.77 8.50 19.03
C ILE A 222 2.55 9.80 18.88
N ASP A 223 3.85 9.72 18.68
CA ASP A 223 4.70 10.91 18.52
C ASP A 223 4.70 11.39 17.06
N LEU A 224 4.71 10.45 16.12
CA LEU A 224 4.81 10.72 14.70
C LEU A 224 3.93 9.80 13.87
N VAL A 225 3.22 10.41 12.92
CA VAL A 225 2.55 9.71 11.83
C VAL A 225 3.33 9.94 10.54
N ILE A 226 3.65 8.85 9.82
CA ILE A 226 4.26 8.92 8.49
C ILE A 226 3.23 8.44 7.47
N ALA A 227 2.77 9.32 6.58
CA ALA A 227 1.92 8.98 5.45
C ALA A 227 2.74 8.95 4.15
N ALA A 228 2.99 7.75 3.61
CA ALA A 228 3.92 7.58 2.48
C ALA A 228 3.25 6.99 1.24
N GLY A 229 3.25 7.76 0.14
CA GLY A 229 2.70 7.34 -1.14
C GLY A 229 1.20 7.03 -1.08
N THR A 230 0.43 7.81 -0.32
CA THR A 230 -1.00 7.59 -0.14
C THR A 230 -1.77 8.90 -0.26
N SER A 231 -2.97 8.81 -0.84
CA SER A 231 -3.81 9.98 -1.07
C SER A 231 -4.52 10.46 0.19
N LEU A 232 -4.48 9.72 1.30
CA LEU A 232 -5.21 10.04 2.55
C LEU A 232 -6.71 10.29 2.35
N GLU A 233 -7.33 9.60 1.37
CA GLU A 233 -8.77 9.77 1.06
C GLU A 233 -9.61 8.51 1.31
N VAL A 234 -8.96 7.36 1.53
CA VAL A 234 -9.65 6.08 1.69
C VAL A 234 -9.90 5.83 3.16
N PHE A 235 -11.18 5.70 3.52
CA PHE A 235 -11.59 5.34 4.86
C PHE A 235 -11.57 3.82 5.06
N PRO A 236 -11.19 3.33 6.26
CA PRO A 236 -10.84 4.08 7.48
C PRO A 236 -9.37 4.51 7.59
N ALA A 237 -8.51 4.17 6.62
CA ALA A 237 -7.07 4.44 6.70
C ALA A 237 -6.73 5.92 6.96
N ALA A 238 -7.42 6.83 6.28
CA ALA A 238 -7.28 8.28 6.49
C ALA A 238 -7.70 8.73 7.90
N GLU A 239 -8.68 8.06 8.52
CA GLU A 239 -9.19 8.42 9.84
C GLU A 239 -8.20 8.09 10.95
N TRP A 240 -7.41 7.02 10.82
CA TRP A 240 -6.36 6.70 11.79
C TRP A 240 -5.27 7.77 11.84
N VAL A 241 -4.91 8.32 10.68
CA VAL A 241 -3.99 9.46 10.61
C VAL A 241 -4.60 10.67 11.32
N ASN A 242 -5.86 11.00 11.02
CA ASN A 242 -6.56 12.11 11.67
C ASN A 242 -6.70 11.93 13.19
N THR A 243 -7.00 10.72 13.64
CA THR A 243 -7.13 10.36 15.06
C THR A 243 -5.79 10.55 15.77
N ALA A 244 -4.71 10.00 15.23
CA ALA A 244 -3.37 10.16 15.80
C ALA A 244 -2.95 11.64 15.88
N ARG A 245 -3.24 12.44 14.84
CA ARG A 245 -2.99 13.90 14.86
C ARG A 245 -3.81 14.62 15.93
N THR A 246 -5.10 14.28 16.08
CA THR A 246 -5.96 14.86 17.12
C THR A 246 -5.47 14.51 18.53
N LEU A 247 -4.77 13.39 18.69
CA LEU A 247 -4.10 12.98 19.93
C LEU A 247 -2.71 13.60 20.12
N GLY A 248 -2.28 14.48 19.21
CA GLY A 248 -1.04 15.27 19.34
C GLY A 248 0.16 14.73 18.58
N ALA A 249 -0.01 13.76 17.68
CA ALA A 249 1.08 13.29 16.82
C ALA A 249 1.40 14.32 15.72
N SER A 250 2.69 14.57 15.48
CA SER A 250 3.13 15.32 14.31
C SER A 250 2.99 14.47 13.04
N LEU A 251 2.83 15.11 11.88
CA LEU A 251 2.64 14.42 10.60
C LEU A 251 3.82 14.62 9.65
N ALA A 252 4.31 13.53 9.07
CA ALA A 252 5.24 13.54 7.96
C ALA A 252 4.59 12.90 6.73
N ILE A 253 4.39 13.67 5.66
CA ILE A 253 3.86 13.16 4.39
C ILE A 253 5.01 13.02 3.39
N ILE A 254 5.04 11.89 2.68
CA ILE A 254 5.95 11.65 1.56
C ILE A 254 5.11 11.39 0.31
N ASP A 255 5.03 12.38 -0.58
CA ASP A 255 4.25 12.29 -1.81
C ASP A 255 4.89 13.12 -2.93
N VAL A 256 4.51 12.86 -4.18
CA VAL A 256 4.83 13.70 -5.33
C VAL A 256 3.82 14.84 -5.50
N ASP A 257 2.62 14.69 -4.95
CA ASP A 257 1.53 15.67 -5.06
C ASP A 257 1.62 16.74 -3.97
N HIS A 258 1.93 17.97 -4.40
CA HIS A 258 2.12 19.13 -3.54
C HIS A 258 0.84 19.59 -2.81
N ARG A 259 -0.34 19.03 -3.13
CA ARG A 259 -1.63 19.46 -2.56
C ARG A 259 -1.68 19.50 -1.02
N PHE A 260 -0.85 18.73 -0.33
CA PHE A 260 -0.86 18.67 1.13
C PHE A 260 -0.10 19.83 1.80
N VAL A 261 0.73 20.56 1.05
CA VAL A 261 1.65 21.57 1.63
C VAL A 261 0.91 22.74 2.27
N ASP A 262 -0.24 23.14 1.72
CA ASP A 262 -1.00 24.29 2.24
C ASP A 262 -1.81 23.96 3.51
N ASP A 263 -1.97 22.68 3.85
CA ASP A 263 -2.75 22.19 4.99
C ASP A 263 -1.87 21.66 6.15
N LEU A 264 -0.55 21.89 6.11
CA LEU A 264 0.40 21.47 7.15
C LEU A 264 0.31 22.37 8.40
N ASP A 265 0.25 21.75 9.58
CA ASP A 265 0.48 22.46 10.85
C ASP A 265 1.98 22.76 11.04
N ASP A 266 2.34 23.72 11.91
CA ASP A 266 3.71 24.22 12.09
C ASP A 266 4.77 23.12 12.34
N ASP A 267 4.37 22.04 13.00
CA ASP A 267 5.26 20.91 13.34
C ASP A 267 5.16 19.73 12.35
N ASP A 268 4.51 19.92 11.19
CA ASP A 268 4.38 18.88 10.17
C ASP A 268 5.47 19.00 9.07
N TRP A 269 5.79 17.86 8.47
CA TRP A 269 6.76 17.74 7.38
C TRP A 269 6.10 17.26 6.09
N PHE A 270 6.49 17.84 4.96
CA PHE A 270 6.17 17.31 3.63
C PHE A 270 7.44 17.10 2.82
N PHE A 271 7.64 15.86 2.37
CA PHE A 271 8.72 15.46 1.48
C PHE A 271 8.18 15.27 0.07
N GLU A 272 8.47 16.25 -0.80
CA GLU A 272 8.06 16.22 -2.21
C GLU A 272 9.08 15.44 -3.05
N GLY A 273 8.64 14.38 -3.70
CA GLY A 273 9.44 13.67 -4.70
C GLY A 273 9.28 12.16 -4.71
N ASP A 274 10.20 11.48 -5.39
CA ASP A 274 10.20 10.02 -5.50
C ASP A 274 10.47 9.38 -4.13
N ILE A 275 9.49 8.62 -3.65
CA ILE A 275 9.56 7.87 -2.38
C ILE A 275 10.76 6.90 -2.34
N ALA A 276 11.16 6.33 -3.48
CA ALA A 276 12.33 5.46 -3.59
C ALA A 276 13.67 6.21 -3.46
N VAL A 277 13.64 7.54 -3.43
CA VAL A 277 14.78 8.39 -3.10
C VAL A 277 14.65 8.94 -1.67
N ILE A 278 13.45 9.36 -1.27
CA ILE A 278 13.19 10.03 0.01
C ILE A 278 13.40 9.10 1.20
N LEU A 279 12.78 7.92 1.23
CA LEU A 279 12.89 7.01 2.38
C LEU A 279 14.32 6.52 2.63
N PRO A 280 15.10 6.08 1.60
CA PRO A 280 16.51 5.79 1.79
C PRO A 280 17.33 6.99 2.26
N ARG A 281 16.97 8.19 1.81
CA ARG A 281 17.63 9.41 2.26
C ARG A 281 17.33 9.68 3.73
N ILE A 282 16.08 9.60 4.21
CA ILE A 282 15.76 9.70 5.64
C ILE A 282 16.61 8.71 6.44
N LEU A 283 16.62 7.45 6.02
CA LEU A 283 17.39 6.40 6.68
C LEU A 283 18.90 6.72 6.77
N SER A 284 19.47 7.39 5.76
CA SER A 284 20.90 7.73 5.78
C SER A 284 21.31 8.79 6.83
N PHE A 285 20.34 9.45 7.49
CA PHE A 285 20.58 10.40 8.59
C PHE A 285 20.32 9.81 9.98
N LEU A 286 19.95 8.52 10.07
CA LEU A 286 19.70 7.78 11.31
C LEU A 286 20.88 6.89 11.67
#